data_AF-A0A8T4X7B6-F1
#
_entry.id   AF-A0A8T4X7B6-F1
#
_cell.length_a   1.000
_cell.length_b   1.000
_cell.length_c   1.000
_cell.angle_alpha   90.00
_cell.angle_beta   90.00
_cell.angle_gamma   90.00
#
_symmetry.space_group_name_H-M   'P 1'
#
loop_
_entity.id
_entity.type
_entity.pdbx_description
1 polymer ?
#
loop_
_entity_poly.entity_id
_entity_poly.type
_entity_poly.pdbx_seq_one_letter_code
_entity_poly.pdbx_strand_id
1 'polypeptide(L)'
;MSDKDKLLEQLDALKLFPNNKHVKELRKQIKSKLDKLKNKKPKEKIQKQTRAGKLRRYHNYIRQIRNNFPNLSYNQIRSQLSQRRQGKQVSIPDVIWQNPSP
;
A
#
# COMPACT_ATOMS: atom_id res chain seq x y z
N MET A 1 -5.26 3.77 36.06
CA MET A 1 -4.80 2.48 35.48
C MET A 1 -5.04 2.48 33.99
N SER A 2 -3.99 2.37 33.16
CA SER A 2 -4.16 2.25 31.71
C SER A 2 -4.66 0.83 31.36
N ASP A 3 -5.34 0.67 30.22
CA ASP A 3 -5.83 -0.65 29.80
C ASP A 3 -4.70 -1.68 29.57
N LYS A 4 -3.49 -1.19 29.27
CA LYS A 4 -2.30 -2.03 29.16
C LYS A 4 -1.90 -2.60 30.52
N ASP A 5 -1.93 -1.78 31.57
CA ASP A 5 -1.52 -2.19 32.92
C ASP A 5 -2.48 -3.26 33.48
N LYS A 6 -3.79 -3.08 33.26
CA LYS A 6 -4.81 -4.09 33.63
C LYS A 6 -4.57 -5.45 32.96
N LEU A 7 -4.16 -5.47 31.69
CA LEU A 7 -3.86 -6.72 30.97
C LEU A 7 -2.59 -7.39 31.48
N LEU A 8 -1.61 -6.63 31.96
CA LEU A 8 -0.39 -7.16 32.58
C LEU A 8 -0.69 -7.78 33.94
N GLU A 9 -1.47 -7.08 34.78
CA GLU A 9 -1.94 -7.61 36.07
C GLU A 9 -2.72 -8.92 35.90
N GLN A 10 -3.63 -8.97 34.92
CA GLN A 10 -4.37 -10.20 34.61
C GLN A 10 -3.44 -11.35 34.18
N LEU A 11 -2.36 -11.05 33.46
CA LEU A 11 -1.40 -12.05 33.02
C LEU A 11 -0.57 -12.59 34.20
N ASP A 12 -0.24 -11.73 35.15
CA ASP A 12 0.44 -12.12 36.39
C ASP A 12 -0.46 -12.92 37.32
N ALA A 13 -1.72 -12.53 37.48
CA ALA A 13 -2.71 -13.31 38.24
C ALA A 13 -2.87 -14.73 37.67
N LEU A 14 -2.80 -14.88 36.34
CA LEU A 14 -2.87 -16.20 35.69
C LEU A 14 -1.69 -17.12 35.99
N LYS A 15 -0.59 -16.63 36.56
CA LYS A 15 0.56 -17.47 36.99
C LYS A 15 0.23 -18.31 38.21
N LEU A 16 -0.72 -17.87 39.04
CA LEU A 16 -1.14 -18.56 40.28
C LEU A 16 -1.96 -19.83 39.99
N PHE A 17 -2.55 -19.93 38.80
CA PHE A 17 -3.39 -21.06 38.42
C PHE A 17 -2.56 -22.20 37.79
N PRO A 18 -2.98 -23.46 37.96
CA PRO A 18 -2.33 -24.60 37.33
C PRO A 18 -2.38 -24.49 35.80
N ASN A 19 -1.38 -25.08 35.14
CA ASN A 19 -1.16 -24.95 33.70
C ASN A 19 -2.12 -25.81 32.86
N ASN A 20 -3.43 -25.55 32.98
CA ASN A 20 -4.49 -26.24 32.24
C ASN A 20 -4.76 -25.59 30.87
N LYS A 21 -5.58 -26.25 30.03
CA LYS A 21 -5.91 -25.77 28.68
C LYS A 21 -6.53 -24.36 28.70
N HIS A 22 -7.44 -24.10 29.64
CA HIS A 22 -8.15 -22.84 29.76
C HIS A 22 -7.23 -21.67 30.13
N VAL A 23 -6.31 -21.87 31.08
CA VAL A 23 -5.31 -20.88 31.49
C VAL A 23 -4.36 -20.57 30.35
N LYS A 24 -3.93 -21.59 29.59
CA LYS A 24 -3.09 -21.39 28.39
C LYS A 24 -3.81 -20.55 27.33
N GLU A 25 -5.09 -20.83 27.10
CA GLU A 25 -5.91 -20.09 26.14
C GLU A 25 -6.13 -18.64 26.57
N LEU A 26 -6.44 -18.40 27.85
CA LEU A 26 -6.62 -17.06 28.40
C LEU A 26 -5.33 -16.23 28.30
N ARG A 27 -4.17 -16.83 28.65
CA ARG A 27 -2.85 -16.18 28.48
C ARG A 27 -2.60 -15.81 27.02
N LYS A 28 -2.95 -16.69 26.07
CA LYS A 28 -2.80 -16.42 24.63
C LYS A 28 -3.69 -15.25 24.17
N GLN A 29 -4.93 -15.20 24.64
CA GLN A 29 -5.87 -14.12 24.31
C GLN A 29 -5.39 -12.77 24.86
N ILE A 30 -4.93 -12.72 26.12
CA ILE A 30 -4.41 -11.49 26.75
C ILE A 30 -3.15 -11.00 26.02
N LYS A 31 -2.21 -11.89 25.68
CA LYS A 31 -1.02 -11.54 24.88
C LYS A 31 -1.39 -10.96 23.52
N SER A 32 -2.37 -11.56 22.83
CA SER A 32 -2.86 -11.03 21.55
C SER A 32 -3.48 -9.63 21.68
N LYS A 33 -4.19 -9.33 22.78
CA LYS A 33 -4.72 -7.99 23.05
C LYS A 33 -3.58 -6.99 23.30
N LEU A 34 -2.56 -7.36 24.07
CA LEU A 34 -1.36 -6.53 24.27
C LEU A 34 -0.62 -6.24 22.96
N ASP A 35 -0.47 -7.23 22.09
CA ASP A 35 0.17 -7.06 20.78
C ASP A 35 -0.62 -6.12 19.86
N LYS A 36 -1.96 -6.18 19.90
CA LYS A 36 -2.82 -5.25 19.13
C LYS A 36 -2.72 -3.82 19.64
N LEU A 37 -2.57 -3.62 20.95
CA LEU A 37 -2.34 -2.30 21.54
C LEU A 37 -0.97 -1.74 21.14
N LYS A 38 0.07 -2.59 21.10
CA LYS A 38 1.42 -2.20 20.69
C LYS A 38 1.51 -1.90 19.19
N ASN A 39 0.82 -2.69 18.37
CA ASN A 39 0.91 -2.64 16.91
C ASN A 39 -0.36 -2.11 16.27
N LYS A 40 -0.82 -0.92 16.69
CA LYS A 40 -1.88 -0.18 15.99
C LYS A 40 -1.35 0.44 14.69
N LYS A 41 -0.68 -0.36 13.85
CA LYS A 41 -0.29 0.07 12.51
C LYS A 41 -1.57 0.19 11.69
N PRO A 42 -1.82 1.32 11.00
CA PRO A 42 -2.95 1.40 10.08
C PRO A 42 -2.78 0.28 9.05
N LYS A 43 -3.79 -0.59 8.94
CA LYS A 43 -3.84 -1.54 7.83
C LYS A 43 -4.01 -0.71 6.57
N GLU A 44 -2.92 -0.51 5.83
CA GLU A 44 -3.02 0.02 4.48
C GLU A 44 -3.94 -0.90 3.69
N LYS A 45 -5.13 -0.39 3.36
CA LYS A 45 -6.03 -1.11 2.47
C LYS A 45 -5.37 -1.11 1.10
N ILE A 46 -4.69 -2.19 0.76
CA ILE A 46 -4.21 -2.43 -0.61
C ILE A 46 -5.46 -2.62 -1.47
N GLN A 47 -6.00 -1.52 -1.98
CA GLN A 47 -7.11 -1.57 -2.93
C GLN A 47 -6.58 -2.16 -4.23
N LYS A 48 -6.95 -3.42 -4.52
CA LYS A 48 -6.65 -4.06 -5.79
C LYS A 48 -7.30 -3.23 -6.90
N GLN A 49 -6.46 -2.60 -7.71
CA GLN A 49 -6.92 -1.71 -8.76
C GLN A 49 -7.63 -2.52 -9.84
N THR A 50 -8.86 -2.14 -10.17
CA THR A 50 -9.64 -2.77 -11.25
C THR A 50 -8.98 -2.54 -12.61
N ARG A 51 -9.26 -3.43 -13.58
CA ARG A 51 -8.78 -3.28 -14.97
C ARG A 51 -9.14 -1.91 -15.55
N ALA A 52 -10.37 -1.46 -15.33
CA ALA A 52 -10.84 -0.14 -15.75
C ALA A 52 -10.02 1.01 -15.12
N GLY A 53 -9.70 0.92 -13.83
CA GLY A 53 -8.87 1.93 -13.14
C GLY A 53 -7.42 1.98 -13.63
N LYS A 54 -6.86 0.85 -14.08
CA LYS A 54 -5.53 0.80 -14.72
C LYS A 54 -5.56 1.47 -16.09
N LEU A 55 -6.55 1.13 -16.92
CA LEU A 55 -6.73 1.74 -18.24
C LEU A 55 -6.95 3.25 -18.15
N ARG A 56 -7.82 3.71 -17.24
CA ARG A 56 -8.08 5.15 -17.04
C ARG A 56 -6.81 5.92 -16.73
N ARG A 57 -5.95 5.42 -15.82
CA ARG A 57 -4.66 6.06 -15.52
C ARG A 57 -3.71 6.07 -16.69
N TYR A 58 -3.63 4.95 -17.43
CA TYR A 58 -2.83 4.90 -18.65
C TYR A 58 -3.27 5.97 -19.67
N HIS A 59 -4.57 6.10 -19.93
CA HIS A 59 -5.10 7.11 -20.83
C HIS A 59 -4.84 8.53 -20.32
N ASN A 60 -5.03 8.78 -19.03
CA ASN A 60 -4.78 10.09 -18.42
C ASN A 60 -3.30 10.48 -18.53
N TYR A 61 -2.38 9.53 -18.27
CA TYR A 61 -0.95 9.74 -18.40
C TYR A 61 -0.56 10.16 -19.82
N ILE A 62 -1.05 9.45 -20.84
CA ILE A 62 -0.80 9.82 -22.25
C ILE A 62 -1.40 11.19 -22.59
N ARG A 63 -2.59 11.51 -22.07
CA ARG A 63 -3.21 12.84 -22.29
C ARG A 63 -2.40 13.98 -21.68
N GLN A 64 -1.87 13.80 -20.47
CA GLN A 64 -1.00 14.79 -19.82
C GLN A 64 0.24 15.07 -20.67
N ILE A 65 0.89 14.02 -21.17
CA ILE A 65 2.04 14.17 -22.08
C ILE A 65 1.64 14.90 -23.37
N ARG A 66 0.47 14.58 -23.94
CA ARG A 66 -0.04 15.26 -25.14
C ARG A 66 -0.24 16.76 -24.92
N ASN A 67 -0.62 17.19 -23.72
CA ASN A 67 -0.77 18.62 -23.42
C ASN A 67 0.58 19.37 -23.52
N ASN A 68 1.70 18.72 -23.22
CA ASN A 68 3.04 19.28 -23.40
C ASN A 68 3.53 19.21 -24.87
N PHE A 69 3.00 18.29 -25.67
CA PHE A 69 3.39 18.05 -27.05
C PHE A 69 2.16 18.05 -27.98
N PRO A 70 1.57 19.23 -28.27
CA PRO A 70 0.40 19.32 -29.15
C PRO A 70 0.67 18.79 -30.56
N ASN A 71 1.93 18.81 -30.99
CA ASN A 71 2.36 18.31 -32.30
C ASN A 71 2.37 16.79 -32.41
N LEU A 72 2.34 16.06 -31.27
CA LEU A 72 2.35 14.61 -31.25
C LEU A 72 0.94 14.05 -31.10
N SER A 73 0.57 13.16 -32.01
CA SER A 73 -0.68 12.42 -31.89
C SER A 73 -0.64 11.45 -30.71
N TYR A 74 -1.83 11.15 -30.19
CA TYR A 74 -2.02 10.20 -29.10
C TYR A 74 -1.34 8.84 -29.38
N ASN A 75 -1.41 8.35 -30.62
CA ASN A 75 -0.83 7.07 -31.01
C ASN A 75 0.70 7.11 -31.09
N GLN A 76 1.28 8.24 -31.51
CA GLN A 76 2.74 8.43 -31.49
C GLN A 76 3.27 8.40 -30.07
N ILE A 77 2.62 9.09 -29.13
CA ILE A 77 3.01 9.08 -27.71
C ILE A 77 2.94 7.67 -27.12
N ARG A 78 1.87 6.91 -27.45
CA ARG A 78 1.77 5.49 -27.03
C ARG A 78 2.91 4.63 -27.58
N SER A 79 3.27 4.84 -28.85
CA SER A 79 4.34 4.08 -29.50
C SER A 79 5.69 4.40 -28.87
N GLN A 80 5.98 5.68 -28.61
CA GLN A 80 7.18 6.11 -27.91
C GLN A 80 7.23 5.56 -26.47
N LEU A 81 6.12 5.56 -25.73
CA LEU A 81 6.09 4.94 -24.40
C LEU A 81 6.45 3.45 -24.44
N SER A 82 5.98 2.73 -25.46
CA SER A 82 6.31 1.32 -25.67
C SER A 82 7.81 1.14 -25.96
N GLN A 83 8.35 1.94 -26.87
CA GLN A 83 9.78 1.93 -27.22
C GLN A 83 10.67 2.26 -26.01
N ARG A 84 10.31 3.28 -25.22
CA ARG A 84 11.01 3.65 -23.99
C ARG A 84 11.05 2.50 -22.98
N ARG A 85 9.93 1.78 -22.81
CA ARG A 85 9.87 0.60 -21.93
C ARG A 85 10.76 -0.55 -22.38
N GLN A 86 11.11 -0.59 -23.66
CA GLN A 86 12.06 -1.54 -24.23
C GLN A 86 13.51 -1.04 -24.13
N GLY A 87 13.76 0.11 -23.51
CA GLY A 87 15.10 0.73 -23.43
C GLY A 87 15.56 1.41 -24.71
N LYS A 88 14.66 1.63 -25.68
CA LYS A 88 14.99 2.35 -26.92
C LYS A 88 14.96 3.85 -26.69
N GLN A 89 15.81 4.57 -27.42
CA GLN A 89 15.83 6.03 -27.40
C GLN A 89 14.57 6.58 -28.06
N VAL A 90 13.96 7.58 -27.42
CA VAL A 90 12.70 8.20 -27.84
C VAL A 90 12.82 9.71 -27.89
N SER A 91 11.94 10.34 -28.65
CA SER A 91 11.96 11.79 -28.88
C SER A 91 11.48 12.60 -27.67
N ILE A 92 10.53 12.09 -26.88
CA ILE A 92 10.06 12.77 -25.67
C ILE A 92 11.10 12.64 -24.54
N PRO A 93 11.54 13.75 -23.91
CA PRO A 93 12.51 13.73 -22.80
C PRO A 93 12.04 12.96 -21.56
N ASP A 94 12.98 12.37 -20.83
CA ASP A 94 12.71 11.61 -19.59
C ASP A 94 12.03 12.43 -18.49
N VAL A 95 12.29 13.73 -18.42
CA VAL A 95 11.65 14.64 -17.46
C VAL A 95 10.12 14.61 -17.59
N ILE A 96 9.61 14.62 -18.83
CA ILE A 96 8.16 14.60 -19.09
C ILE A 96 7.56 13.22 -18.78
N TRP A 97 8.32 12.14 -18.97
CA TRP A 97 7.85 10.81 -18.60
C TRP A 97 7.73 10.63 -17.09
N GLN A 98 8.59 11.27 -16.30
CA GLN A 98 8.55 11.22 -14.84
C GLN A 98 7.50 12.17 -14.26
N ASN A 99 7.37 13.37 -14.83
CA ASN A 99 6.37 14.37 -14.46
C ASN A 99 5.66 14.90 -15.70
N PRO A 100 4.54 14.28 -16.13
CA PRO A 100 3.81 14.67 -17.32
C PRO A 100 2.89 15.87 -17.09
N SER A 101 2.72 16.33 -15.84
CA SER A 101 1.96 17.55 -15.55
C SER A 101 2.88 18.75 -15.72
N PRO A 102 2.45 19.80 -16.46
CA PRO A 102 3.08 21.11 -16.36
C PRO A 102 2.94 21.68 -14.94
#